data_AF-A0A3M1CLN7-F1
#
_entry.id   AF-A0A3M1CLN7-F1
#
_cell.length_a   1.000
_cell.length_b   1.000
_cell.length_c   1.000
_cell.angle_alpha   90.00
_cell.angle_beta   90.00
_cell.angle_gamma   90.00
#
_symmetry.space_group_name_H-M   'P 1'
#
loop_
_entity.id
_entity.type
_entity.pdbx_description
1 polymer ?
#
loop_
_entity_poly.entity_id
_entity_poly.type
_entity_poly.pdbx_seq_one_letter_code
_entity_poly.pdbx_strand_id
1 'polypeptide(L)'
;MTGGVNGLVDLSRNTTAQYDSLKTIHDDYQDTGKTFYAIASEFMDLTWRSGVSVHDSTDEPIDGTYDIYDVQTRIPDGDLDDEDSTYIEIGVLQDSANTNHYMVVNRRCLNGEREVTLTFESTSGHAHLITDIFTDTEIHFLPAAADTFSYTFTLGDGEAKLLKLQDQGEFSGSISTNTTWNDKYYIGGDITVESGATLSITANTEVIFLSGDAQSGGNNTSKSEIIVEGELKADDATFKHIDGTKGGWQGIFFEDGCDADSRIDGCTIEDAYYGVQTYEDVSIDTTEFNNIDYAGIKVKG
;
A
#
# COMPACT_ATOMS: atom_id res chain seq x y z
N MET A 1 -4.21 -25.28 -28.72
CA MET A 1 -4.43 -24.51 -27.48
C MET A 1 -3.08 -23.91 -27.14
N THR A 2 -2.89 -22.67 -27.57
CA THR A 2 -1.61 -21.97 -27.62
C THR A 2 -1.51 -21.04 -26.42
N GLY A 3 -0.66 -21.41 -25.45
CA GLY A 3 -0.38 -20.61 -24.25
C GLY A 3 0.23 -19.26 -24.61
N GLY A 4 -0.35 -18.23 -24.01
CA GLY A 4 0.17 -16.86 -23.95
C GLY A 4 1.55 -16.83 -23.31
N VAL A 5 2.41 -15.93 -23.77
CA VAL A 5 3.62 -15.54 -23.05
C VAL A 5 3.66 -14.05 -23.28
N ASN A 6 3.79 -13.25 -22.23
CA ASN A 6 4.23 -11.88 -22.34
C ASN A 6 5.67 -11.82 -21.76
N GLY A 7 6.49 -10.92 -22.25
CA GLY A 7 7.87 -10.76 -21.78
C GLY A 7 8.23 -9.29 -21.84
N LEU A 8 8.80 -8.77 -20.75
CA LEU A 8 9.34 -7.41 -20.64
C LEU A 8 10.86 -7.47 -20.83
N VAL A 9 11.41 -6.54 -21.61
CA VAL A 9 12.85 -6.42 -21.87
C VAL A 9 13.34 -5.07 -21.37
N ASP A 10 14.43 -5.07 -20.59
CA ASP A 10 15.13 -3.89 -20.09
C ASP A 10 15.73 -3.04 -21.24
N LEU A 11 15.36 -1.76 -21.32
CA LEU A 11 15.82 -0.78 -22.32
C LEU A 11 16.92 0.16 -21.80
N SER A 12 17.42 -0.03 -20.57
CA SER A 12 18.32 0.94 -19.92
C SER A 12 19.79 0.90 -20.38
N ARG A 13 20.19 -0.06 -21.25
CA ARG A 13 21.58 -0.17 -21.75
C ARG A 13 21.66 -0.23 -23.27
N ASN A 14 21.89 0.93 -23.88
CA ASN A 14 21.95 1.07 -25.35
C ASN A 14 23.24 0.45 -25.94
N THR A 15 23.25 -0.87 -26.19
CA THR A 15 24.32 -1.56 -26.95
C THR A 15 23.76 -2.34 -28.13
N THR A 16 24.51 -2.36 -29.25
CA THR A 16 24.12 -3.01 -30.52
C THR A 16 23.80 -4.50 -30.37
N ALA A 17 24.41 -5.19 -29.39
CA ALA A 17 24.15 -6.61 -29.12
C ALA A 17 22.75 -6.86 -28.54
N GLN A 18 22.16 -5.89 -27.82
CA GLN A 18 20.81 -6.00 -27.29
C GLN A 18 19.73 -5.74 -28.34
N TYR A 19 20.04 -4.95 -29.37
CA TYR A 19 19.14 -4.71 -30.51
C TYR A 19 18.91 -5.99 -31.31
N ASP A 20 19.95 -6.82 -31.47
CA ASP A 20 19.83 -8.12 -32.14
C ASP A 20 19.07 -9.14 -31.28
N SER A 21 19.23 -9.13 -29.94
CA SER A 21 18.41 -9.97 -29.05
C SER A 21 16.95 -9.51 -28.96
N LEU A 22 16.70 -8.19 -28.96
CA LEU A 22 15.36 -7.59 -29.01
C LEU A 22 14.65 -7.94 -30.33
N LYS A 23 15.37 -7.89 -31.45
CA LYS A 23 14.85 -8.29 -32.76
C LYS A 23 14.53 -9.78 -32.80
N THR A 24 15.38 -10.63 -32.20
CA THR A 24 15.11 -12.08 -32.11
C THR A 24 13.87 -12.37 -31.27
N ILE A 25 13.71 -11.72 -30.11
CA ILE A 25 12.53 -11.89 -29.24
C ILE A 25 11.26 -11.32 -29.88
N HIS A 26 11.36 -10.19 -30.59
CA HIS A 26 10.24 -9.58 -31.32
C HIS A 26 9.80 -10.44 -32.51
N ASP A 27 10.75 -10.97 -33.29
CA ASP A 27 10.48 -11.82 -34.45
C ASP A 27 9.90 -13.19 -34.02
N ASP A 28 10.32 -13.76 -32.88
CA ASP A 28 9.76 -15.00 -32.32
C ASP A 28 8.32 -14.84 -31.80
N TYR A 29 7.88 -13.61 -31.49
CA TYR A 29 6.56 -13.34 -30.90
C TYR A 29 5.52 -12.77 -31.87
N GLN A 30 5.93 -12.07 -32.95
CA GLN A 30 5.01 -11.56 -33.98
C GLN A 30 4.16 -12.68 -34.60
N ASP A 31 4.70 -13.89 -34.72
CA ASP A 31 3.99 -15.07 -35.22
C ASP A 31 2.90 -15.60 -34.26
N THR A 32 2.77 -15.05 -33.05
CA THR A 32 1.80 -15.50 -32.04
C THR A 32 0.64 -14.53 -31.76
N GLY A 33 0.66 -13.31 -32.32
CA GLY A 33 -0.42 -12.32 -32.16
C GLY A 33 -0.54 -11.69 -30.77
N LYS A 34 0.55 -11.64 -29.98
CA LYS A 34 0.57 -11.12 -28.60
C LYS A 34 1.15 -9.70 -28.52
N THR A 35 0.71 -8.95 -27.51
CA THR A 35 1.06 -7.53 -27.32
C THR A 35 2.25 -7.39 -26.37
N PHE A 36 3.29 -6.67 -26.79
CA PHE A 36 4.40 -6.27 -25.93
C PHE A 36 4.12 -4.94 -25.25
N TYR A 37 4.37 -4.86 -23.95
CA TYR A 37 4.43 -3.59 -23.22
C TYR A 37 5.90 -3.22 -23.05
N ALA A 38 6.37 -2.27 -23.87
CA ALA A 38 7.60 -1.56 -23.58
C ALA A 38 7.25 -0.37 -22.70
N ILE A 39 7.88 -0.24 -21.53
CA ILE A 39 7.82 1.01 -20.77
C ILE A 39 8.69 1.99 -21.54
N ALA A 40 8.06 2.92 -22.27
CA ALA A 40 8.81 3.96 -22.96
C ALA A 40 9.55 4.79 -21.91
N SER A 41 10.82 5.13 -22.18
CA SER A 41 11.71 5.87 -21.27
C SER A 41 11.17 7.25 -20.85
N GLU A 42 10.11 7.71 -21.50
CA GLU A 42 9.39 8.95 -21.20
C GLU A 42 8.33 8.78 -20.09
N PHE A 43 8.08 7.56 -19.59
CA PHE A 43 7.09 7.29 -18.53
C PHE A 43 7.71 7.03 -17.14
N MET A 44 8.90 6.43 -17.03
CA MET A 44 9.69 6.37 -15.79
C MET A 44 11.17 6.16 -16.11
N ASP A 45 12.06 7.01 -15.57
CA ASP A 45 13.52 6.83 -15.64
C ASP A 45 13.95 5.75 -14.64
N LEU A 46 13.70 4.47 -14.98
CA LEU A 46 14.10 3.32 -14.17
C LEU A 46 15.47 2.78 -14.61
N THR A 47 16.35 2.56 -13.64
CA THR A 47 17.67 1.97 -13.84
C THR A 47 17.73 0.58 -13.22
N TRP A 48 18.12 -0.43 -13.98
CA TRP A 48 18.36 -1.78 -13.45
C TRP A 48 19.49 -1.78 -12.42
N ARG A 49 19.22 -2.30 -11.22
CA ARG A 49 20.19 -2.42 -10.12
C ARG A 49 20.67 -3.86 -9.98
N SER A 50 19.75 -4.77 -9.77
CA SER A 50 20.02 -6.18 -9.48
C SER A 50 18.84 -7.03 -9.98
N GLY A 51 19.01 -8.34 -10.01
CA GLY A 51 17.92 -9.26 -10.24
C GLY A 51 18.36 -10.71 -10.12
N VAL A 52 17.39 -11.57 -9.93
CA VAL A 52 17.60 -12.99 -9.67
C VAL A 52 16.51 -13.80 -10.37
N SER A 53 16.89 -14.97 -10.87
CA SER A 53 15.93 -16.03 -11.16
C SER A 53 15.74 -16.80 -9.87
N VAL A 54 14.57 -16.65 -9.25
CA VAL A 54 14.25 -17.37 -8.02
C VAL A 54 13.83 -18.78 -8.41
N HIS A 55 14.65 -19.76 -8.00
CA HIS A 55 14.34 -21.17 -8.15
C HIS A 55 13.80 -21.78 -6.83
N ASP A 56 14.10 -21.18 -5.68
CA ASP A 56 13.63 -21.54 -4.34
C ASP A 56 13.82 -20.34 -3.39
N SER A 57 13.16 -20.36 -2.23
CA SER A 57 13.40 -19.51 -1.05
C SER A 57 14.87 -19.11 -0.96
N THR A 58 15.13 -17.82 -1.17
CA THR A 58 16.50 -17.32 -1.17
C THR A 58 16.88 -17.02 0.28
N ASP A 59 17.66 -17.88 0.92
CA ASP A 59 18.30 -17.55 2.22
C ASP A 59 19.22 -16.29 2.14
N GLU A 60 19.48 -15.81 0.92
CA GLU A 60 20.26 -14.61 0.64
C GLU A 60 19.35 -13.49 0.11
N PRO A 61 19.29 -12.32 0.79
CA PRO A 61 18.43 -11.22 0.37
C PRO A 61 18.79 -10.67 -1.02
N ILE A 62 17.75 -10.33 -1.79
CA ILE A 62 17.93 -9.61 -3.07
C ILE A 62 18.19 -8.13 -2.76
N ASP A 63 19.46 -7.73 -2.86
CA ASP A 63 19.99 -6.40 -2.48
C ASP A 63 19.15 -5.23 -3.01
N GLY A 64 18.57 -4.48 -2.07
CA GLY A 64 17.83 -3.24 -2.25
C GLY A 64 17.69 -2.44 -0.94
N THR A 65 16.88 -1.38 -0.96
CA THR A 65 16.46 -0.67 0.27
C THR A 65 15.50 -1.54 1.10
N TYR A 66 14.70 -2.35 0.42
CA TYR A 66 13.95 -3.46 1.00
C TYR A 66 14.51 -4.72 0.40
N ASP A 67 15.00 -5.59 1.26
CA ASP A 67 15.54 -6.85 0.86
C ASP A 67 14.39 -7.84 0.70
N ILE A 68 14.23 -8.42 -0.50
CA ILE A 68 13.33 -9.56 -0.64
C ILE A 68 14.08 -10.75 -0.06
N TYR A 69 13.57 -11.28 1.06
CA TYR A 69 14.20 -12.36 1.82
C TYR A 69 13.56 -13.71 1.53
N ASP A 70 12.31 -13.77 1.07
CA ASP A 70 11.70 -15.04 0.65
C ASP A 70 10.74 -14.84 -0.52
N VAL A 71 10.66 -15.85 -1.38
CA VAL A 71 9.78 -15.88 -2.54
C VAL A 71 9.21 -17.28 -2.68
N GLN A 72 7.90 -17.40 -2.46
CA GLN A 72 7.19 -18.66 -2.55
C GLN A 72 6.28 -18.66 -3.76
N THR A 73 6.19 -19.80 -4.44
CA THR A 73 5.26 -19.99 -5.55
C THR A 73 4.47 -21.27 -5.41
N ARG A 74 3.21 -21.23 -5.80
CA ARG A 74 2.34 -22.42 -5.84
C ARG A 74 1.38 -22.38 -7.00
N ILE A 75 0.82 -23.55 -7.30
CA ILE A 75 -0.42 -23.65 -8.06
C ILE A 75 -1.53 -23.06 -7.17
N PRO A 76 -2.41 -22.17 -7.68
CA PRO A 76 -3.53 -21.65 -6.91
C PRO A 76 -4.35 -22.79 -6.27
N ASP A 77 -4.66 -22.66 -4.98
CA ASP A 77 -5.31 -23.68 -4.14
C ASP A 77 -4.60 -25.05 -4.09
N GLY A 78 -3.33 -25.11 -4.52
CA GLY A 78 -2.51 -26.31 -4.59
C GLY A 78 -1.28 -26.27 -3.67
N ASP A 79 -0.44 -27.29 -3.82
CA ASP A 79 0.83 -27.40 -3.10
C ASP A 79 1.87 -26.41 -3.67
N LEU A 80 2.88 -26.10 -2.84
CA LEU A 80 4.06 -25.33 -3.26
C LEU A 80 4.74 -26.01 -4.47
N ASP A 81 5.24 -25.20 -5.40
CA ASP A 81 6.04 -25.71 -6.51
C ASP A 81 7.35 -26.32 -5.94
N ASP A 82 7.81 -27.43 -6.54
CA ASP A 82 9.07 -28.10 -6.17
C ASP A 82 10.29 -27.20 -6.48
N GLU A 83 11.38 -27.31 -5.71
CA GLU A 83 12.56 -26.43 -5.72
C GLU A 83 13.25 -26.34 -7.09
N ASP A 84 13.11 -27.38 -7.93
CA ASP A 84 13.69 -27.40 -9.29
C ASP A 84 12.75 -26.82 -10.37
N SER A 85 11.59 -26.28 -9.96
CA SER A 85 10.46 -26.05 -10.86
C SER A 85 9.92 -24.61 -10.88
N THR A 86 10.53 -23.69 -10.13
CA THR A 86 10.13 -22.27 -10.06
C THR A 86 10.82 -21.43 -11.15
N TYR A 87 10.05 -20.56 -11.80
CA TYR A 87 10.47 -19.75 -12.96
C TYR A 87 10.15 -18.26 -12.79
N ILE A 88 10.06 -17.78 -11.56
CA ILE A 88 9.84 -16.37 -11.30
C ILE A 88 11.18 -15.64 -11.44
N GLU A 89 11.19 -14.60 -12.27
CA GLU A 89 12.28 -13.63 -12.28
C GLU A 89 11.87 -12.39 -11.51
N ILE A 90 12.78 -11.93 -10.66
CA ILE A 90 12.65 -10.69 -9.93
C ILE A 90 13.78 -9.76 -10.33
N GLY A 91 13.41 -8.56 -10.76
CA GLY A 91 14.32 -7.48 -11.06
C GLY A 91 14.12 -6.31 -10.12
N VAL A 92 15.20 -5.78 -9.58
CA VAL A 92 15.19 -4.52 -8.83
C VAL A 92 15.59 -3.41 -9.79
N LEU A 93 14.66 -2.50 -10.02
CA LEU A 93 14.88 -1.25 -10.73
C LEU A 93 14.82 -0.10 -9.74
N GLN A 94 15.49 1.01 -10.04
CA GLN A 94 15.45 2.19 -9.19
C GLN A 94 15.19 3.44 -10.03
N ASP A 95 14.30 4.31 -9.53
CA ASP A 95 14.02 5.59 -10.17
C ASP A 95 15.05 6.67 -9.82
N SER A 96 14.89 7.86 -10.40
CA SER A 96 15.74 9.03 -10.15
C SER A 96 15.64 9.60 -8.73
N ALA A 97 14.61 9.21 -7.96
CA ALA A 97 14.44 9.55 -6.55
C ALA A 97 15.07 8.51 -5.60
N ASN A 98 15.72 7.47 -6.15
CA ASN A 98 16.26 6.31 -5.42
C ASN A 98 15.19 5.37 -4.84
N THR A 99 13.97 5.39 -5.36
CA THR A 99 12.91 4.46 -4.97
C THR A 99 13.04 3.14 -5.72
N ASN A 100 13.00 2.02 -5.00
CA ASN A 100 13.07 0.70 -5.63
C ASN A 100 11.72 0.28 -6.19
N HIS A 101 11.81 -0.38 -7.34
CA HIS A 101 10.73 -1.01 -8.04
C HIS A 101 11.12 -2.47 -8.27
N TYR A 102 10.18 -3.37 -8.06
CA TYR A 102 10.37 -4.80 -8.17
C TYR A 102 9.54 -5.31 -9.33
N MET A 103 10.21 -5.66 -10.42
CA MET A 103 9.59 -6.31 -11.56
C MET A 103 9.55 -7.81 -11.29
N VAL A 104 8.37 -8.40 -11.23
CA VAL A 104 8.17 -9.82 -10.96
C VAL A 104 7.51 -10.45 -12.18
N VAL A 105 8.18 -11.44 -12.77
CA VAL A 105 7.77 -12.04 -14.05
C VAL A 105 7.60 -13.54 -13.88
N ASN A 106 6.44 -14.06 -14.26
CA ASN A 106 6.25 -15.49 -14.41
C ASN A 106 6.78 -15.94 -15.77
N ARG A 107 7.99 -16.51 -15.82
CA ARG A 107 8.56 -17.02 -17.08
C ARG A 107 7.99 -18.36 -17.53
N ARG A 108 7.17 -19.03 -16.71
CA ARG A 108 6.45 -20.21 -17.19
C ARG A 108 5.43 -19.74 -18.23
N CYS A 109 5.55 -20.35 -19.40
CA CYS A 109 4.76 -20.06 -20.60
C CYS A 109 3.70 -21.15 -20.87
N LEU A 110 3.68 -22.18 -20.03
CA LEU A 110 3.17 -23.50 -20.40
C LEU A 110 2.33 -24.20 -19.32
N ASN A 111 2.19 -23.66 -18.11
CA ASN A 111 1.58 -24.40 -16.99
C ASN A 111 0.60 -23.57 -16.15
N GLY A 112 -0.02 -22.56 -16.75
CA GLY A 112 -1.14 -21.85 -16.14
C GLY A 112 -0.73 -20.92 -15.01
N GLU A 113 -1.75 -20.31 -14.42
CA GLU A 113 -1.66 -19.30 -13.39
C GLU A 113 -0.85 -19.77 -12.17
N ARG A 114 -0.08 -18.85 -11.58
CA ARG A 114 0.76 -19.08 -10.40
C ARG A 114 0.48 -18.05 -9.34
N GLU A 115 0.27 -18.52 -8.12
CA GLU A 115 0.27 -17.65 -6.96
C GLU A 115 1.72 -17.45 -6.51
N VAL A 116 2.11 -16.19 -6.38
CA VAL A 116 3.44 -15.73 -5.99
C VAL A 116 3.30 -14.95 -4.70
N THR A 117 4.07 -15.33 -3.69
CA THR A 117 4.20 -14.60 -2.43
C THR A 117 5.61 -14.06 -2.32
N LEU A 118 5.74 -12.75 -2.24
CA LEU A 118 7.01 -12.07 -1.96
C LEU A 118 7.05 -11.70 -0.49
N THR A 119 8.12 -12.03 0.21
CA THR A 119 8.38 -11.57 1.57
C THR A 119 9.52 -10.57 1.56
N PHE A 120 9.25 -9.38 2.03
CA PHE A 120 10.17 -8.27 2.14
C PHE A 120 10.59 -8.11 3.60
N GLU A 121 11.88 -7.86 3.82
CA GLU A 121 12.41 -7.39 5.10
C GLU A 121 12.53 -5.86 5.06
N SER A 122 12.11 -5.19 6.13
CA SER A 122 12.23 -3.74 6.25
C SER A 122 12.95 -3.36 7.54
N THR A 123 13.87 -2.41 7.41
CA THR A 123 14.62 -1.85 8.54
C THR A 123 14.21 -0.42 8.89
N SER A 124 13.21 0.14 8.19
CA SER A 124 12.90 1.58 8.24
C SER A 124 12.19 2.03 9.53
N GLY A 125 11.47 1.13 10.22
CA GLY A 125 10.56 1.49 11.30
C GLY A 125 9.40 2.41 10.85
N HIS A 126 9.15 2.50 9.55
CA HIS A 126 7.99 3.14 8.95
C HIS A 126 7.08 2.09 8.37
N ALA A 127 5.86 2.47 8.03
CA ALA A 127 5.06 1.65 7.19
C ALA A 127 5.42 1.73 5.72
N HIS A 128 4.98 0.71 4.99
CA HIS A 128 5.25 0.57 3.57
C HIS A 128 3.98 0.56 2.76
N LEU A 129 3.96 1.31 1.67
CA LEU A 129 2.98 1.17 0.61
C LEU A 129 3.57 0.38 -0.55
N ILE A 130 2.86 -0.68 -0.95
CA ILE A 130 3.12 -1.38 -2.21
C ILE A 130 2.09 -0.91 -3.25
N THR A 131 2.58 -0.41 -4.38
CA THR A 131 1.75 -0.01 -5.51
C THR A 131 2.06 -0.89 -6.72
N ASP A 132 1.05 -1.46 -7.37
CA ASP A 132 1.21 -2.04 -8.71
C ASP A 132 1.10 -0.91 -9.73
N ILE A 133 2.23 -0.62 -10.38
CA ILE A 133 2.38 0.53 -11.26
C ILE A 133 1.52 0.40 -12.52
N PHE A 134 1.20 -0.82 -12.96
CA PHE A 134 0.39 -0.99 -14.17
C PHE A 134 -1.10 -0.75 -13.92
N THR A 135 -1.57 -1.02 -12.70
CA THR A 135 -2.98 -0.88 -12.34
C THR A 135 -3.27 0.32 -11.45
N ASP A 136 -2.22 1.04 -11.02
CA ASP A 136 -2.28 2.12 -10.03
C ASP A 136 -3.00 1.69 -8.73
N THR A 137 -2.93 0.39 -8.44
CA THR A 137 -3.59 -0.18 -7.28
C THR A 137 -2.65 -0.07 -6.10
N GLU A 138 -3.11 0.57 -5.02
CA GLU A 138 -2.49 0.50 -3.70
C GLU A 138 -2.89 -0.81 -3.06
N ILE A 139 -1.90 -1.63 -2.72
CA ILE A 139 -2.14 -3.04 -2.47
C ILE A 139 -2.02 -3.37 -0.99
N HIS A 140 -1.04 -2.80 -0.29
CA HIS A 140 -0.80 -3.16 1.10
C HIS A 140 -0.12 -2.03 1.88
N PHE A 141 -0.50 -1.94 3.15
CA PHE A 141 0.14 -1.12 4.18
C PHE A 141 0.46 -1.98 5.38
N LEU A 142 1.65 -1.83 5.95
CA LEU A 142 2.13 -2.66 7.05
C LEU A 142 2.66 -1.77 8.15
N PRO A 143 2.28 -1.99 9.42
CA PRO A 143 2.72 -1.15 10.52
C PRO A 143 4.22 -1.28 10.74
N ALA A 144 4.86 -0.17 11.13
CA ALA A 144 6.27 0.03 11.48
C ALA A 144 6.98 -1.05 12.34
N ALA A 145 6.26 -1.99 12.94
CA ALA A 145 6.76 -2.95 13.93
C ALA A 145 7.04 -4.37 13.37
N ALA A 146 6.79 -4.63 12.08
CA ALA A 146 7.07 -5.93 11.48
C ALA A 146 8.44 -5.92 10.78
N ASP A 147 9.36 -6.77 11.25
CA ASP A 147 10.69 -6.95 10.61
C ASP A 147 10.54 -7.47 9.17
N THR A 148 9.48 -8.23 8.89
CA THR A 148 9.18 -8.78 7.56
C THR A 148 7.69 -8.68 7.23
N PHE A 149 7.36 -8.58 5.95
CA PHE A 149 6.00 -8.64 5.46
C PHE A 149 5.88 -9.41 4.15
N SER A 150 4.73 -10.04 3.91
CA SER A 150 4.48 -10.80 2.69
C SER A 150 3.36 -10.19 1.85
N TYR A 151 3.52 -10.20 0.53
CA TYR A 151 2.52 -9.83 -0.45
C TYR A 151 2.28 -10.98 -1.43
N THR A 152 1.04 -11.46 -1.49
CA THR A 152 0.62 -12.56 -2.35
C THR A 152 -0.24 -12.06 -3.51
N PHE A 153 0.06 -12.51 -4.71
CA PHE A 153 -0.70 -12.20 -5.92
C PHE A 153 -0.59 -13.31 -6.94
N THR A 154 -1.39 -13.23 -8.00
CA THR A 154 -1.40 -14.23 -9.05
C THR A 154 -0.85 -13.69 -10.37
N LEU A 155 -0.07 -14.51 -11.07
CA LEU A 155 0.47 -14.24 -12.40
C LEU A 155 0.13 -15.39 -13.35
N GLY A 156 -0.52 -15.07 -14.46
CA GLY A 156 -0.67 -15.95 -15.61
C GLY A 156 0.66 -16.25 -16.32
N ASP A 157 0.60 -17.12 -17.32
CA ASP A 157 1.77 -17.50 -18.13
C ASP A 157 2.36 -16.27 -18.86
N GLY A 158 3.62 -15.94 -18.56
CA GLY A 158 4.29 -14.75 -19.08
C GLY A 158 3.79 -13.41 -18.52
N GLU A 159 2.90 -13.40 -17.52
CA GLU A 159 2.49 -12.15 -16.90
C GLU A 159 3.58 -11.58 -15.99
N ALA A 160 3.52 -10.27 -15.79
CA ALA A 160 4.43 -9.54 -14.94
C ALA A 160 3.69 -8.48 -14.14
N LYS A 161 4.24 -8.16 -12.96
CA LYS A 161 3.91 -6.97 -12.18
C LYS A 161 5.13 -6.09 -12.03
N LEU A 162 4.90 -4.78 -11.97
CA LEU A 162 5.91 -3.82 -11.57
C LEU A 162 5.43 -3.18 -10.27
N LEU A 163 6.05 -3.60 -9.17
CA LEU A 163 5.69 -3.16 -7.83
C LEU A 163 6.60 -2.00 -7.43
N LYS A 164 6.05 -0.96 -6.84
CA LYS A 164 6.81 0.11 -6.19
C LYS A 164 6.61 -0.01 -4.69
N LEU A 165 7.71 -0.08 -3.94
CA LEU A 165 7.67 -0.03 -2.47
C LEU A 165 8.13 1.36 -2.03
N GLN A 166 7.35 1.98 -1.18
CA GLN A 166 7.67 3.28 -0.60
C GLN A 166 7.43 3.28 0.89
N ASP A 167 8.34 3.88 1.65
CA ASP A 167 8.04 4.30 3.01
C ASP A 167 6.93 5.34 2.93
N GLN A 168 5.87 5.09 3.68
CA GLN A 168 4.87 6.09 3.98
C GLN A 168 5.12 6.57 5.39
N GLY A 169 5.18 7.89 5.55
CA GLY A 169 5.18 8.46 6.88
C GLY A 169 3.89 8.06 7.60
N GLU A 170 4.02 7.39 8.73
CA GLU A 170 2.90 7.20 9.64
C GLU A 170 2.73 8.46 10.49
N PHE A 171 1.48 8.90 10.65
CA PHE A 171 1.12 9.96 11.57
C PHE A 171 0.67 9.35 12.88
N SER A 172 1.21 9.88 13.97
CA SER A 172 0.78 9.65 15.35
C SER A 172 1.27 10.81 16.24
N GLY A 173 0.66 10.96 17.41
CA GLY A 173 0.96 12.02 18.38
C GLY A 173 0.19 13.33 18.17
N SER A 174 0.74 14.41 18.72
CA SER A 174 0.05 15.69 18.85
C SER A 174 0.11 16.56 17.60
N ILE A 175 -1.03 17.19 17.29
CA ILE A 175 -1.13 18.38 16.44
C ILE A 175 -1.24 19.58 17.38
N SER A 176 -0.10 20.21 17.67
CA SER A 176 0.01 21.34 18.59
C SER A 176 -0.11 22.72 17.91
N THR A 177 -0.24 22.74 16.59
CA THR A 177 -0.38 23.96 15.78
C THR A 177 -1.33 23.71 14.61
N ASN A 178 -1.96 24.77 14.11
CA ASN A 178 -2.87 24.68 12.97
C ASN A 178 -2.24 23.96 11.79
N THR A 179 -2.86 22.86 11.38
CA THR A 179 -2.34 21.92 10.40
C THR A 179 -3.42 21.62 9.36
N THR A 180 -3.00 21.46 8.11
CA THR A 180 -3.90 21.09 7.01
C THR A 180 -3.47 19.77 6.40
N TRP A 181 -4.44 18.87 6.23
CA TRP A 181 -4.31 17.60 5.52
C TRP A 181 -5.10 17.69 4.21
N ASN A 182 -4.47 17.29 3.09
CA ASN A 182 -5.01 17.51 1.74
C ASN A 182 -4.69 16.41 0.71
N ASP A 183 -4.31 15.22 1.15
CA ASP A 183 -3.93 14.09 0.31
C ASP A 183 -4.22 12.78 1.06
N LYS A 184 -3.30 11.81 1.11
CA LYS A 184 -3.44 10.60 1.90
C LYS A 184 -2.61 10.66 3.18
N TYR A 185 -3.22 10.28 4.30
CA TYR A 185 -2.60 10.26 5.62
C TYR A 185 -2.82 8.91 6.26
N TYR A 186 -1.73 8.22 6.58
CA TYR A 186 -1.76 6.91 7.23
C TYR A 186 -1.54 7.07 8.74
N ILE A 187 -2.49 6.57 9.54
CA ILE A 187 -2.55 6.79 10.97
C ILE A 187 -2.14 5.51 11.71
N GLY A 188 -0.92 5.49 12.25
CA GLY A 188 -0.35 4.33 12.93
C GLY A 188 -0.49 4.33 14.45
N GLY A 189 -0.94 5.45 15.01
CA GLY A 189 -1.27 5.59 16.43
C GLY A 189 -2.23 6.75 16.62
N ASP A 190 -2.49 7.13 17.86
CA ASP A 190 -3.43 8.19 18.17
C ASP A 190 -3.01 9.54 17.56
N ILE A 191 -4.00 10.35 17.19
CA ILE A 191 -3.81 11.74 16.79
C ILE A 191 -4.51 12.61 17.81
N THR A 192 -3.76 13.43 18.54
CA THR A 192 -4.34 14.39 19.48
C THR A 192 -4.30 15.78 18.87
N VAL A 193 -5.45 16.34 18.51
CA VAL A 193 -5.55 17.76 18.17
C VAL A 193 -5.61 18.53 19.48
N GLU A 194 -4.49 19.16 19.86
CA GLU A 194 -4.36 19.81 21.16
C GLU A 194 -5.22 21.08 21.24
N SER A 195 -5.59 21.46 22.47
CA SER A 195 -6.34 22.69 22.72
C SER A 195 -5.65 23.92 22.10
N GLY A 196 -6.42 24.71 21.35
CA GLY A 196 -5.93 25.91 20.64
C GLY A 196 -5.30 25.64 19.27
N ALA A 197 -5.22 24.36 18.84
CA ALA A 197 -4.84 23.99 17.49
C ALA A 197 -6.06 23.56 16.66
N THR A 198 -5.96 23.75 15.35
CA THR A 198 -6.95 23.27 14.37
C THR A 198 -6.32 22.21 13.46
N LEU A 199 -6.96 21.06 13.31
CA LEU A 199 -6.75 20.16 12.17
C LEU A 199 -7.82 20.44 11.11
N SER A 200 -7.39 20.89 9.93
CA SER A 200 -8.25 21.06 8.76
C SER A 200 -7.99 19.96 7.73
N ILE A 201 -9.00 19.17 7.40
CA ILE A 201 -8.93 18.06 6.44
C ILE A 201 -9.76 18.48 5.23
N THR A 202 -9.12 18.66 4.08
CA THR A 202 -9.78 19.18 2.89
C THR A 202 -10.43 18.09 2.05
N ALA A 203 -11.30 18.48 1.12
CA ALA A 203 -11.99 17.57 0.22
C ALA A 203 -11.05 16.58 -0.52
N ASN A 204 -11.52 15.35 -0.66
CA ASN A 204 -10.82 14.20 -1.26
C ASN A 204 -9.57 13.73 -0.48
N THR A 205 -9.39 14.18 0.76
CA THR A 205 -8.35 13.62 1.64
C THR A 205 -8.78 12.23 2.12
N GLU A 206 -7.87 11.25 2.07
CA GLU A 206 -8.07 9.93 2.67
C GLU A 206 -7.26 9.84 3.97
N VAL A 207 -7.95 9.58 5.08
CA VAL A 207 -7.37 9.30 6.39
C VAL A 207 -7.52 7.81 6.66
N ILE A 208 -6.40 7.10 6.61
CA ILE A 208 -6.35 5.64 6.57
C ILE A 208 -5.74 5.13 7.86
N PHE A 209 -6.56 4.52 8.71
CA PHE A 209 -6.11 3.94 9.96
C PHE A 209 -5.52 2.56 9.75
N LEU A 210 -4.39 2.32 10.40
CA LEU A 210 -3.67 1.07 10.34
C LEU A 210 -4.09 0.11 11.43
N SER A 211 -3.76 -1.16 11.23
CA SER A 211 -3.94 -2.19 12.24
C SER A 211 -3.05 -1.90 13.45
N GLY A 212 -3.69 -1.71 14.61
CA GLY A 212 -3.03 -1.52 15.90
C GLY A 212 -2.95 -0.06 16.35
N ASP A 213 -2.06 0.16 17.31
CA ASP A 213 -1.74 1.47 17.88
C ASP A 213 -0.28 1.47 18.35
N ALA A 214 0.57 2.18 17.61
CA ALA A 214 1.99 2.31 17.88
C ALA A 214 2.31 3.03 19.20
N GLN A 215 1.37 3.81 19.73
CA GLN A 215 1.54 4.56 20.98
C GLN A 215 0.95 3.81 22.18
N SER A 216 0.09 2.81 21.94
CA SER A 216 -0.64 2.07 22.97
C SER A 216 -1.33 3.00 23.97
N GLY A 217 -1.95 4.06 23.43
CA GLY A 217 -2.41 5.25 24.12
C GLY A 217 -3.94 5.39 24.14
N GLY A 218 -4.37 6.65 24.31
CA GLY A 218 -5.75 7.06 24.12
C GLY A 218 -6.79 6.36 25.02
N ASN A 219 -8.02 6.34 24.52
CA ASN A 219 -9.17 5.63 25.03
C ASN A 219 -9.11 4.13 24.71
N ASN A 220 -8.27 3.71 23.76
CA ASN A 220 -8.05 2.30 23.42
C ASN A 220 -6.58 2.02 23.05
N THR A 221 -5.86 1.35 23.95
CA THR A 221 -4.44 1.02 23.80
C THR A 221 -4.09 0.00 22.71
N SER A 222 -5.06 -0.40 21.88
CA SER A 222 -4.88 -1.39 20.82
C SER A 222 -5.36 -0.92 19.44
N LYS A 223 -5.93 0.30 19.36
CA LYS A 223 -6.53 0.84 18.15
C LYS A 223 -6.34 2.35 18.11
N SER A 224 -5.84 2.83 16.99
CA SER A 224 -5.68 4.26 16.72
C SER A 224 -7.02 5.01 16.73
N GLU A 225 -6.96 6.28 17.14
CA GLU A 225 -8.08 7.22 17.17
C GLU A 225 -7.66 8.66 16.88
N ILE A 226 -8.64 9.51 16.52
CA ILE A 226 -8.46 10.97 16.53
C ILE A 226 -9.13 11.50 17.78
N ILE A 227 -8.35 12.11 18.67
CA ILE A 227 -8.78 12.76 19.91
C ILE A 227 -8.72 14.27 19.67
N VAL A 228 -9.86 14.94 19.78
CA VAL A 228 -10.02 16.36 19.48
C VAL A 228 -10.25 17.12 20.79
N GLU A 229 -9.19 17.74 21.31
CA GLU A 229 -9.25 18.70 22.42
C GLU A 229 -9.26 20.17 21.91
N GLY A 230 -8.77 20.38 20.69
CA GLY A 230 -8.82 21.64 19.95
C GLY A 230 -9.99 21.67 18.97
N GLU A 231 -9.69 21.91 17.69
CA GLU A 231 -10.69 22.03 16.62
C GLU A 231 -10.41 21.04 15.47
N LEU A 232 -11.44 20.30 15.04
CA LEU A 232 -11.39 19.50 13.81
C LEU A 232 -12.39 20.04 12.79
N LYS A 233 -11.90 20.31 11.58
CA LYS A 233 -12.71 20.71 10.43
C LYS A 233 -12.43 19.73 9.29
N ALA A 234 -13.37 18.82 9.02
CA ALA A 234 -13.27 17.88 7.92
C ALA A 234 -14.39 18.12 6.90
N ASP A 235 -14.02 18.32 5.64
CA ASP A 235 -14.95 18.56 4.53
C ASP A 235 -14.68 17.53 3.41
N ASP A 236 -15.70 16.79 2.97
CA ASP A 236 -15.65 15.82 1.85
C ASP A 236 -14.44 14.85 1.91
N ALA A 237 -14.09 14.38 3.11
CA ALA A 237 -12.97 13.47 3.35
C ALA A 237 -13.44 12.04 3.66
N THR A 238 -12.56 11.06 3.47
CA THR A 238 -12.82 9.65 3.79
C THR A 238 -11.94 9.19 4.94
N PHE A 239 -12.55 8.63 5.99
CA PHE A 239 -11.88 8.01 7.12
C PHE A 239 -12.16 6.51 7.09
N LYS A 240 -11.12 5.67 6.98
CA LYS A 240 -11.30 4.22 6.81
C LYS A 240 -10.21 3.39 7.47
N HIS A 241 -10.50 2.12 7.70
CA HIS A 241 -9.44 1.17 8.05
C HIS A 241 -8.77 0.65 6.78
N ILE A 242 -7.46 0.38 6.84
CA ILE A 242 -6.68 -0.03 5.66
C ILE A 242 -7.25 -1.27 4.93
N ASP A 243 -7.79 -2.23 5.67
CA ASP A 243 -8.26 -3.51 5.13
C ASP A 243 -9.79 -3.70 5.17
N GLY A 244 -10.54 -2.65 5.52
CA GLY A 244 -12.00 -2.72 5.65
C GLY A 244 -12.49 -3.49 6.88
N THR A 245 -11.62 -3.81 7.84
CA THR A 245 -12.00 -4.52 9.07
C THR A 245 -12.96 -3.68 9.89
N LYS A 246 -14.19 -4.17 10.04
CA LYS A 246 -15.21 -3.58 10.91
C LYS A 246 -14.68 -3.40 12.34
N GLY A 247 -14.67 -2.16 12.81
CA GLY A 247 -14.10 -1.82 14.11
C GLY A 247 -12.58 -1.85 14.15
N GLY A 248 -11.90 -1.76 13.01
CA GLY A 248 -10.43 -1.84 12.91
C GLY A 248 -9.73 -0.68 13.61
N TRP A 249 -10.37 0.49 13.65
CA TRP A 249 -9.93 1.67 14.39
C TRP A 249 -11.01 2.16 15.36
N GLN A 250 -10.63 2.99 16.32
CA GLN A 250 -11.47 3.24 17.49
C GLN A 250 -12.54 4.32 17.24
N GLY A 251 -12.21 5.39 16.52
CA GLY A 251 -13.15 6.43 16.11
C GLY A 251 -12.59 7.86 16.18
N ILE A 252 -13.46 8.84 15.93
CA ILE A 252 -13.19 10.26 16.14
C ILE A 252 -13.86 10.70 17.45
N PHE A 253 -13.08 11.25 18.37
CA PHE A 253 -13.51 11.63 19.71
C PHE A 253 -13.37 13.13 19.89
N PHE A 254 -14.51 13.81 19.99
CA PHE A 254 -14.56 15.19 20.44
C PHE A 254 -14.67 15.21 21.96
N GLU A 255 -13.57 15.56 22.61
CA GLU A 255 -13.46 15.59 24.07
C GLU A 255 -14.16 16.82 24.67
N ASP A 256 -14.42 16.78 25.97
CA ASP A 256 -15.00 17.89 26.73
C ASP A 256 -14.13 19.17 26.57
N GLY A 257 -14.75 20.28 26.16
CA GLY A 257 -14.07 21.53 25.89
C GLY A 257 -13.39 21.67 24.52
N CYS A 258 -13.63 20.76 23.57
CA CYS A 258 -13.24 20.98 22.17
C CYS A 258 -13.92 22.23 21.58
N ASP A 259 -13.36 22.80 20.51
CA ASP A 259 -13.91 24.00 19.90
C ASP A 259 -15.29 23.72 19.27
N ALA A 260 -16.27 24.57 19.58
CA ALA A 260 -17.66 24.46 19.09
C ALA A 260 -17.79 24.71 17.58
N ASP A 261 -16.76 25.28 16.94
CA ASP A 261 -16.67 25.43 15.48
C ASP A 261 -16.19 24.13 14.79
N SER A 262 -15.94 23.06 15.55
CA SER A 262 -15.63 21.74 15.03
C SER A 262 -16.76 21.19 14.17
N ARG A 263 -16.40 20.59 13.03
CA ARG A 263 -17.36 19.99 12.11
C ARG A 263 -16.81 18.82 11.29
N ILE A 264 -17.73 17.97 10.88
CA ILE A 264 -17.54 16.92 9.87
C ILE A 264 -18.68 17.08 8.85
N ASP A 265 -18.35 17.51 7.63
CA ASP A 265 -19.32 17.77 6.57
C ASP A 265 -18.98 16.98 5.31
N GLY A 266 -19.98 16.34 4.69
CA GLY A 266 -19.81 15.58 3.44
C GLY A 266 -18.87 14.38 3.52
N CYS A 267 -18.44 13.98 4.72
CA CYS A 267 -17.42 12.96 4.88
C CYS A 267 -18.00 11.55 4.79
N THR A 268 -17.13 10.57 4.52
CA THR A 268 -17.43 9.14 4.69
C THR A 268 -16.58 8.60 5.84
N ILE A 269 -17.22 8.01 6.83
CA ILE A 269 -16.56 7.36 7.97
C ILE A 269 -16.89 5.88 7.93
N GLU A 270 -15.87 5.04 7.76
CA GLU A 270 -16.04 3.60 7.61
C GLU A 270 -15.11 2.78 8.51
N ASP A 271 -15.55 1.55 8.80
CA ASP A 271 -14.77 0.52 9.50
C ASP A 271 -14.37 0.84 10.94
N ALA A 272 -14.92 1.92 11.52
CA ALA A 272 -14.62 2.35 12.88
C ALA A 272 -15.42 1.56 13.93
N TYR A 273 -14.93 1.55 15.17
CA TYR A 273 -15.70 1.02 16.29
C TYR A 273 -16.80 2.01 16.69
N TYR A 274 -16.43 3.27 16.92
CA TYR A 274 -17.32 4.43 16.90
C TYR A 274 -17.05 5.25 15.65
N GLY A 275 -18.08 5.71 14.93
CA GLY A 275 -17.86 6.70 13.88
C GLY A 275 -17.38 8.02 14.49
N VAL A 276 -18.27 8.65 15.27
CA VAL A 276 -17.98 9.84 16.06
C VAL A 276 -18.53 9.67 17.48
N GLN A 277 -17.71 9.96 18.48
CA GLN A 277 -18.16 10.19 19.87
C GLN A 277 -17.91 11.66 20.22
N THR A 278 -18.89 12.31 20.85
CA THR A 278 -18.75 13.71 21.26
C THR A 278 -19.29 13.96 22.67
N TYR A 279 -18.59 14.80 23.43
CA TYR A 279 -19.07 15.42 24.67
C TYR A 279 -19.66 16.83 24.44
N GLU A 280 -19.44 17.41 23.26
CA GLU A 280 -19.78 18.78 22.90
C GLU A 280 -20.73 18.88 21.71
N ASP A 281 -21.24 20.08 21.45
CA ASP A 281 -22.02 20.43 20.27
C ASP A 281 -21.11 20.49 19.02
N VAL A 282 -21.04 19.39 18.26
CA VAL A 282 -20.28 19.29 17.01
C VAL A 282 -21.22 19.22 15.82
N SER A 283 -20.93 19.97 14.76
CA SER A 283 -21.70 19.89 13.52
C SER A 283 -21.31 18.66 12.72
N ILE A 284 -22.26 17.75 12.49
CA ILE A 284 -22.10 16.61 11.59
C ILE A 284 -23.20 16.71 10.54
N ASP A 285 -22.82 17.02 9.30
CA ASP A 285 -23.76 17.21 8.19
C ASP A 285 -23.32 16.40 6.97
N THR A 286 -24.29 15.98 6.15
CA THR A 286 -24.09 15.23 4.89
C THR A 286 -23.08 14.06 4.98
N THR A 287 -22.87 13.50 6.17
CA THR A 287 -21.82 12.51 6.46
C THR A 287 -22.40 11.10 6.46
N GLU A 288 -21.71 10.18 5.80
CA GLU A 288 -22.08 8.77 5.74
C GLU A 288 -21.27 7.93 6.74
N PHE A 289 -21.94 6.99 7.40
CA PHE A 289 -21.33 6.06 8.36
C PHE A 289 -21.52 4.63 7.88
N ASN A 290 -20.43 3.99 7.45
CA ASN A 290 -20.44 2.67 6.84
C ASN A 290 -19.68 1.65 7.70
N ASN A 291 -20.15 0.41 7.73
CA ASN A 291 -19.45 -0.69 8.41
C ASN A 291 -18.99 -0.42 9.87
N ILE A 292 -19.78 0.35 10.63
CA ILE A 292 -19.44 0.72 12.01
C ILE A 292 -19.78 -0.40 13.00
N ASP A 293 -18.90 -0.68 13.98
CA ASP A 293 -19.08 -1.78 14.94
C ASP A 293 -20.09 -1.51 16.05
N TYR A 294 -19.99 -0.35 16.69
CA TYR A 294 -20.83 -0.02 17.84
C TYR A 294 -21.85 1.07 17.56
N ALA A 295 -21.43 2.28 17.20
CA ALA A 295 -22.33 3.39 16.93
C ALA A 295 -21.74 4.38 15.92
N GLY A 296 -22.53 4.77 14.92
CA GLY A 296 -22.14 5.82 13.97
C GLY A 296 -21.90 7.16 14.67
N ILE A 297 -22.87 7.60 15.49
CA ILE A 297 -22.73 8.79 16.34
C ILE A 297 -23.11 8.43 17.77
N LYS A 298 -22.26 8.81 18.74
CA LYS A 298 -22.52 8.65 20.17
C LYS A 298 -22.31 9.97 20.91
N VAL A 299 -23.42 10.54 21.37
CA VAL A 299 -23.40 11.73 22.23
C VAL A 299 -23.26 11.29 23.68
N LYS A 300 -22.26 11.85 24.36
CA LYS A 300 -22.04 11.73 25.81
C LYS A 300 -22.66 12.94 26.50
N GLY A 301 -23.06 12.76 27.75
CA GLY A 301 -23.63 13.83 28.58
C GLY A 301 -23.20 13.69 30.02
#